data_AF-A0A3M1FJF7-F1
#
_entry.id   AF-A0A3M1FJF7-F1
#
_cell.length_a   1.000
_cell.length_b   1.000
_cell.length_c   1.000
_cell.angle_alpha   90.00
_cell.angle_beta   90.00
_cell.angle_gamma   90.00
#
_symmetry.space_group_name_H-M   'P 1'
#
loop_
_entity.id
_entity.type
_entity.pdbx_description
1 polymer ?
#
loop_
_entity_poly.entity_id
_entity_poly.type
_entity_poly.pdbx_seq_one_letter_code
_entity_poly.pdbx_strand_id
1 'polypeptide(L)' 'MKQLSTPVRIGLYFAAAGILLTVVGIVRGNVPLHPANIAVALLIGGGVWFLVAWAVASAAVDVEEDLERGE' A
#
# COMPACT_ATOMS: atom_id res chain seq x y z
N MET A 1 19.15 3.02 12.96
CA MET A 1 17.83 3.04 12.29
C MET A 1 18.07 2.81 10.81
N LYS A 2 17.69 1.65 10.27
CA LYS A 2 17.92 1.27 8.87
C LYS A 2 16.98 2.12 8.00
N GLN A 3 17.52 2.92 7.08
CA GLN A 3 16.68 3.78 6.23
C GLN A 3 15.80 2.88 5.35
N LEU A 4 14.49 3.08 5.40
CA LEU A 4 13.54 2.38 4.52
C LEU A 4 13.81 2.83 3.09
N SER A 5 13.87 1.89 2.15
CA SER A 5 13.99 2.23 0.73
C SER A 5 12.79 3.07 0.28
N THR A 6 13.03 3.99 -0.65
CA THR A 6 12.01 4.92 -1.18
C THR A 6 10.72 4.20 -1.61
N PRO A 7 10.78 3.06 -2.33
CA PRO A 7 9.57 2.34 -2.73
C PRO A 7 8.76 1.81 -1.55
N VAL A 8 9.41 1.32 -0.51
CA VAL A 8 8.74 0.79 0.69
C VAL A 8 8.06 1.91 1.47
N ARG A 9 8.70 3.09 1.54
CA ARG A 9 8.10 4.28 2.17
C ARG A 9 6.83 4.70 1.44
N ILE A 10 6.85 4.72 0.10
CA ILE A 10 5.68 5.04 -0.72
C ILE A 10 4.57 3.99 -0.49
N GLY A 11 4.92 2.71 -0.57
CA GLY A 11 3.98 1.61 -0.29
C GLY A 11 3.27 1.77 1.06
N LEU A 12 4.00 2.11 2.12
CA LEU A 12 3.46 2.32 3.47
C LEU A 12 2.44 3.47 3.54
N TYR A 13 2.67 4.59 2.85
CA TYR A 13 1.71 5.70 2.83
C TYR A 13 0.39 5.29 2.17
N PHE A 14 0.45 4.59 1.05
CA PHE A 14 -0.74 4.10 0.36
C PHE A 14 -1.44 2.99 1.13
N ALA A 15 -0.70 2.11 1.80
CA ALA A 15 -1.25 1.11 2.71
C ALA A 15 -2.07 1.77 3.83
N ALA A 16 -1.49 2.78 4.47
CA ALA A 16 -2.14 3.53 5.54
C ALA A 16 -3.39 4.25 5.04
N ALA A 17 -3.32 4.92 3.88
CA ALA A 17 -4.47 5.55 3.26
C ALA A 17 -5.58 4.53 2.91
N GLY A 18 -5.22 3.38 2.34
CA GLY A 18 -6.15 2.31 2.01
C GLY A 18 -6.83 1.70 3.24
N ILE A 19 -6.08 1.51 4.33
CA ILE A 19 -6.64 1.09 5.62
C ILE A 19 -7.63 2.15 6.15
N LEU A 20 -7.25 3.43 6.14
CA LEU A 20 -8.12 4.51 6.61
C LEU A 20 -9.45 4.54 5.82
N LEU A 21 -9.38 4.47 4.50
CA LEU A 21 -10.56 4.42 3.64
C LEU A 21 -11.41 3.17 3.90
N THR A 22 -10.78 2.03 4.17
CA THR A 22 -11.47 0.78 4.52
C THR A 22 -12.20 0.90 5.85
N VAL A 23 -11.55 1.49 6.87
CA VAL A 23 -12.17 1.77 8.17
C VAL A 23 -13.39 2.67 8.00
N VAL A 24 -13.32 3.70 7.16
CA VAL A 24 -14.48 4.54 6.83
C VAL A 24 -15.60 3.71 6.21
N GLY A 25 -15.29 2.78 5.30
CA GLY A 25 -16.27 1.87 4.72
C GLY A 25 -16.95 0.94 5.75
N ILE A 26 -16.17 0.42 6.71
CA ILE A 26 -16.68 -0.41 7.81
C ILE A 26 -17.62 0.41 8.70
N VAL A 27 -17.22 1.61 9.11
CA VAL A 27 -18.04 2.50 9.97
C VAL A 27 -19.34 2.90 9.27
N ARG A 28 -19.34 3.03 7.94
CA ARG A 28 -20.54 3.29 7.13
C ARG A 28 -21.47 2.08 6.98
N GLY A 29 -21.09 0.90 7.49
CA GLY A 29 -21.91 -0.31 7.41
C GLY A 29 -21.80 -1.08 6.09
N ASN A 30 -20.80 -0.79 5.26
CA ASN A 30 -20.60 -1.48 3.97
C ASN A 30 -19.96 -2.86 4.11
N VAL A 31 -19.47 -3.22 5.30
CA VAL A 31 -18.81 -4.49 5.59
C VAL A 31 -19.56 -5.20 6.71
N PRO A 32 -19.96 -6.48 6.56
CA PRO A 32 -20.60 -7.20 7.65
C PRO A 32 -19.66 -7.32 8.86
N LEU A 33 -20.19 -7.10 10.07
CA LEU A 33 -19.42 -6.96 11.33
C LEU A 33 -18.80 -8.27 11.87
N HIS A 34 -18.61 -9.27 11.01
CA HIS A 34 -17.91 -10.48 11.38
C HIS A 34 -16.39 -10.22 11.41
N PRO A 35 -15.65 -10.63 12.46
CA PRO A 35 -14.21 -10.34 12.58
C PRO A 35 -13.39 -10.77 11.36
N ALA A 36 -13.71 -11.92 10.77
CA ALA A 36 -13.04 -12.40 9.57
C ALA A 36 -13.25 -11.47 8.35
N ASN A 37 -14.45 -10.91 8.19
CA ASN A 37 -14.77 -10.02 7.07
C ASN A 37 -14.03 -8.68 7.21
N ILE A 38 -13.92 -8.17 8.45
CA ILE A 38 -13.14 -6.98 8.75
C ILE A 38 -11.66 -7.22 8.46
N ALA A 39 -11.11 -8.36 8.90
CA ALA A 39 -9.72 -8.72 8.64
C ALA A 39 -9.42 -8.80 7.12
N VAL A 40 -10.29 -9.45 6.36
CA VAL A 40 -10.16 -9.54 4.89
C VAL A 40 -10.30 -8.16 4.24
N ALA A 41 -11.27 -7.33 4.67
CA ALA A 41 -11.45 -5.99 4.16
C ALA A 41 -10.19 -5.13 4.39
N LEU A 42 -9.62 -5.16 5.59
CA LEU A 42 -8.39 -4.45 5.93
C LEU A 42 -7.17 -4.99 5.17
N LEU A 43 -7.07 -6.30 4.98
CA LEU A 43 -5.98 -6.92 4.22
C LEU A 43 -6.04 -6.52 2.74
N ILE A 44 -7.23 -6.53 2.14
CA ILE A 44 -7.42 -6.10 0.75
C ILE A 44 -7.18 -4.60 0.65
N GLY A 45 -7.83 -3.80 1.49
CA GLY A 45 -7.75 -2.35 1.45
C GLY A 45 -6.38 -1.78 1.85
N GLY A 46 -5.63 -2.42 2.73
CA GLY A 46 -4.28 -1.99 3.09
C GLY A 46 -3.20 -2.69 2.27
N GLY A 47 -3.23 -4.01 2.25
CA GLY A 47 -2.19 -4.85 1.67
C GLY A 47 -2.12 -4.75 0.15
N VAL A 48 -3.26 -4.71 -0.56
CA VAL A 48 -3.23 -4.58 -2.03
C VAL A 48 -2.72 -3.19 -2.42
N TRP A 49 -3.19 -2.14 -1.76
CA TRP A 49 -2.71 -0.78 -2.02
C TRP A 49 -1.22 -0.59 -1.67
N PHE A 50 -0.72 -1.25 -0.62
CA PHE A 50 0.71 -1.35 -0.35
C PHE A 50 1.46 -1.93 -1.55
N LEU A 51 1.07 -3.13 -2.00
CA LEU A 51 1.77 -3.87 -3.04
C LEU A 51 1.76 -3.11 -4.37
N VAL A 52 0.62 -2.54 -4.75
CA VAL A 52 0.49 -1.75 -5.98
C VAL A 52 1.41 -0.53 -5.93
N ALA A 53 1.34 0.26 -4.86
CA ALA A 53 2.16 1.48 -4.76
C ALA A 53 3.66 1.17 -4.64
N TRP A 54 4.02 0.11 -3.90
CA TRP A 54 5.39 -0.36 -3.81
C TRP A 54 5.93 -0.82 -5.16
N ALA A 55 5.17 -1.60 -5.92
CA ALA A 55 5.58 -2.10 -7.23
C ALA A 55 5.79 -0.96 -8.24
N VAL A 56 4.85 -0.01 -8.31
CA VAL A 56 4.97 1.17 -9.17
C VAL A 56 6.19 2.00 -8.79
N ALA A 57 6.40 2.27 -7.50
CA ALA A 57 7.56 3.01 -7.03
C ALA A 57 8.88 2.26 -7.27
N SER A 58 8.86 0.93 -7.19
CA SER A 58 10.04 0.11 -7.46
C SER A 58 10.40 0.18 -8.94
N ALA A 59 9.42 0.07 -9.83
CA ALA A 59 9.63 0.22 -11.27
C ALA A 59 10.11 1.63 -11.64
N ALA A 60 9.59 2.68 -10.98
CA ALA A 60 10.06 4.04 -11.21
C ALA A 60 11.53 4.24 -10.78
N VAL A 61 11.91 3.71 -9.61
CA VAL A 61 13.29 3.77 -9.13
C VAL A 61 14.23 2.96 -10.01
N ASP A 62 13.80 1.79 -10.50
CA ASP A 62 14.57 0.95 -11.42
C ASP A 62 14.91 1.73 -12.71
N VAL A 63 13.92 2.42 -13.29
CA VAL A 63 14.13 3.28 -14.47
C VAL A 63 15.06 4.46 -14.16
N GLU A 64 14.94 5.09 -13.00
CA GLU A 64 15.84 6.18 -12.60
C GLU A 64 17.29 5.68 -12.46
N GLU A 65 17.51 4.50 -11.88
CA GLU A 65 18.83 3.88 -11.75
C GLU A 65 19.44 3.50 -13.11
N ASP A 66 18.63 2.97 -14.04
CA ASP A 66 19.08 2.62 -15.39
C ASP A 66 19.54 3.86 -16.18
N LEU A 67 18.78 4.95 -16.09
CA LEU A 67 19.13 6.23 -16.71
C LEU A 67 20.42 6.84 -16.12
N GLU A 68 20.63 6.70 -14.81
CA GLU A 68 21.88 7.13 -14.16
C GLU A 68 23.09 6.28 -14.58
N ARG A 69 22.89 5.01 -14.90
CA ARG A 69 23.93 4.09 -15.42
C ARG A 69 24.20 4.27 -16.91
N GLY A 70 23.34 4.97 -17.63
CA GLY A 70 23.52 5.31 -19.04
C GLY A 70 23.17 4.17 -20.01
N GLU A 71 22.32 3.25 -19.59
CA GLU A 71 21.66 2.22 -20.44
C GLU A 71 20.31 2.74 -20.96
#